data_AF-A0A8H7GVG6-F1
#
_entry.id   AF-A0A8H7GVG6-F1
#
_cell.length_a   1.000
_cell.length_b   1.000
_cell.length_c   1.000
_cell.angle_alpha   90.00
_cell.angle_beta   90.00
_cell.angle_gamma   90.00
#
_symmetry.space_group_name_H-M   'P 1'
#
loop_
_entity.id
_entity.type
_entity.pdbx_description
1 polymer ?
#
loop_
_entity_poly.entity_id
_entity_poly.type
_entity_poly.pdbx_seq_one_letter_code
_entity_poly.pdbx_strand_id
1 'polypeptide(L)'
;MNTRYTTVAHKWLYMIKEILNVEFFSTVSVTLANEGKQIRANIPANLVERSLVNAETVKLLQLPTGYSLENDTLLSFLKSKIDSHTRGGKGNDWANRNPNPAFCFRFYDRVEWALGGKSLVLQSQLYREKSCLEYRQLPSIPLYLRDSEGKAVPRPFSIEGFLARVTSTSGKEISKLRAFYKIQYFCTSESILFFSSIFRGIPPSPHNKLLEKNVEKESICNLLPAVYVKNSYEVDENDHFAGLRDTAFDGFENEALKEYSRKLQQIVGAKGMVDLCMISTVRPIPADSFQSRHLYFQLYLWYSSATTIEDATITDSGFEIELINGSRIKLLAPLRATRDEWVARLNDLSTFWKLYRARLTEAQANSKVSNMEHLRLEDFVDSNLSFGPDSLEVKNSVANDSAFNILGLSMSTCVLCSGYLYQKQKKHSNFSRYYVVLCPGYLLIFSLFRRSKVTGVWKATPYFERYMTIPISDCYVYSESSTQLDLVASQNIKNPGECDLPRLHPDGWKSSEEDYMRCFSIWFGGKRALRHGARDLGLDPIQGAGAIKNPGMVHMARKLGVTGKVFVFLARSRQEREFWVHNLLQELNRFSKD
;
A
#
# COMPACT_ATOMS: atom_id res chain seq x y z
N MET A 1 -6.11 -16.07 -1.08
CA MET A 1 -6.98 -16.88 -0.19
C MET A 1 -6.16 -17.50 0.93
N ASN A 2 -6.71 -17.52 2.14
CA ASN A 2 -6.14 -18.01 3.39
C ASN A 2 -5.81 -19.50 3.28
N THR A 3 -4.61 -19.98 3.56
CA THR A 3 -4.25 -21.39 3.29
C THR A 3 -5.02 -22.38 4.16
N ARG A 4 -5.26 -22.06 5.45
CA ARG A 4 -6.11 -22.86 6.35
C ARG A 4 -7.54 -22.95 5.82
N TYR A 5 -8.12 -21.83 5.40
CA TYR A 5 -9.43 -21.82 4.74
C TYR A 5 -9.37 -22.38 3.33
N THR A 6 -8.25 -22.36 2.60
CA THR A 6 -8.17 -22.97 1.26
C THR A 6 -8.17 -24.47 1.37
N THR A 7 -7.50 -25.05 2.36
CA THR A 7 -7.48 -26.49 2.57
C THR A 7 -8.83 -26.95 3.09
N VAL A 8 -9.45 -26.19 4.00
CA VAL A 8 -10.82 -26.47 4.46
C VAL A 8 -11.84 -26.27 3.33
N ALA A 9 -11.79 -25.17 2.59
CA ALA A 9 -12.65 -24.91 1.44
C ALA A 9 -12.43 -25.93 0.33
N HIS A 10 -11.20 -26.41 0.14
CA HIS A 10 -10.90 -27.48 -0.80
C HIS A 10 -11.54 -28.80 -0.36
N LYS A 11 -11.42 -29.16 0.93
CA LYS A 11 -12.12 -30.33 1.49
C LYS A 11 -13.64 -30.21 1.32
N TRP A 12 -14.21 -29.04 1.61
CA TRP A 12 -15.63 -28.77 1.39
C TRP A 12 -16.02 -28.82 -0.09
N LEU A 13 -15.21 -28.25 -0.97
CA LEU A 13 -15.46 -28.27 -2.42
C LEU A 13 -15.42 -29.69 -2.97
N TYR A 14 -14.47 -30.51 -2.50
CA TYR A 14 -14.36 -31.92 -2.88
C TYR A 14 -15.51 -32.75 -2.29
N MET A 15 -15.90 -32.50 -1.05
CA MET A 15 -17.08 -33.11 -0.43
C MET A 15 -18.37 -32.74 -1.19
N ILE A 16 -18.55 -31.47 -1.53
CA ILE A 16 -19.69 -30.98 -2.32
C ILE A 16 -19.66 -31.61 -3.72
N LYS A 17 -18.47 -31.74 -4.33
CA LYS A 17 -18.27 -32.44 -5.60
C LYS A 17 -18.74 -33.90 -5.52
N GLU A 18 -18.33 -34.63 -4.49
CA GLU A 18 -18.75 -36.02 -4.27
C GLU A 18 -20.26 -36.13 -4.04
N ILE A 19 -20.84 -35.21 -3.25
CA ILE A 19 -22.28 -35.21 -2.95
C ILE A 19 -23.11 -34.86 -4.18
N LEU A 20 -22.70 -33.86 -4.95
CA LEU A 20 -23.43 -33.39 -6.13
C LEU A 20 -23.11 -34.19 -7.40
N ASN A 21 -22.10 -35.07 -7.35
CA ASN A 21 -21.58 -35.83 -8.48
C ASN A 21 -21.24 -34.95 -9.70
N VAL A 22 -20.68 -33.76 -9.45
CA VAL A 22 -20.30 -32.79 -10.49
C VAL A 22 -18.81 -32.91 -10.77
N GLU A 23 -18.41 -33.15 -12.01
CA GLU A 23 -16.99 -33.13 -12.38
C GLU A 23 -16.43 -31.71 -12.33
N PHE A 24 -15.21 -31.55 -11.78
CA PHE A 24 -14.48 -30.28 -11.93
C PHE A 24 -14.18 -30.03 -13.40
N PHE A 25 -14.19 -28.76 -13.80
CA PHE A 25 -14.02 -28.40 -15.21
C PHE A 25 -12.74 -28.95 -15.81
N SER A 26 -12.93 -29.74 -16.86
CA SER A 26 -11.88 -30.08 -17.82
C SER A 26 -11.59 -28.90 -18.74
N THR A 27 -12.58 -28.06 -19.08
CA THR A 27 -12.37 -26.95 -20.03
C THR A 27 -12.35 -25.58 -19.35
N VAL A 28 -11.26 -24.83 -19.58
CA VAL A 28 -11.10 -23.44 -19.12
C VAL A 28 -10.98 -22.52 -20.33
N SER A 29 -11.75 -21.42 -20.31
CA SER A 29 -11.68 -20.37 -21.33
C SER A 29 -10.90 -19.18 -20.79
N VAL A 30 -9.77 -18.86 -21.41
CA VAL A 30 -8.91 -17.72 -21.08
C VAL A 30 -9.08 -16.64 -22.14
N THR A 31 -9.40 -15.42 -21.74
CA THR A 31 -9.49 -14.27 -22.66
C THR A 31 -8.17 -13.48 -22.63
N LEU A 32 -7.63 -13.16 -23.81
CA LEU A 32 -6.52 -12.21 -23.92
C LEU A 32 -7.05 -10.79 -23.69
N ALA A 33 -6.48 -10.09 -22.73
CA ALA A 33 -6.94 -8.75 -22.39
C ALA A 33 -6.77 -7.78 -23.56
N ASN A 34 -7.76 -6.90 -23.73
CA ASN A 34 -7.85 -5.85 -24.74
C ASN A 34 -7.91 -6.33 -26.21
N GLU A 35 -7.85 -7.64 -26.47
CA GLU A 35 -7.94 -8.22 -27.82
C GLU A 35 -9.25 -9.00 -28.06
N GLY A 36 -10.04 -9.26 -27.01
CA GLY A 36 -11.33 -9.97 -27.10
C GLY A 36 -11.23 -11.44 -27.55
N LYS A 37 -10.01 -11.97 -27.73
CA LYS A 37 -9.77 -13.35 -28.18
C LYS A 37 -9.88 -14.30 -26.99
N GLN A 38 -10.74 -15.30 -27.12
CA GLN A 38 -10.93 -16.35 -26.12
C GLN A 38 -10.26 -17.65 -26.57
N ILE A 39 -9.38 -18.19 -25.74
CA ILE A 39 -8.67 -19.46 -25.95
C ILE A 39 -9.29 -20.48 -25.02
N ARG A 40 -9.80 -21.59 -25.58
CA ARG A 40 -10.34 -22.70 -24.79
C ARG A 40 -9.27 -23.77 -24.65
N ALA A 41 -8.88 -24.07 -23.41
CA ALA A 41 -7.92 -25.11 -23.08
C ALA A 41 -8.62 -26.24 -22.33
N ASN A 42 -8.43 -27.48 -22.78
CA ASN A 42 -8.82 -28.67 -22.03
C ASN A 42 -7.66 -29.08 -21.12
N ILE A 43 -7.90 -29.09 -19.82
CA ILE A 43 -6.97 -29.39 -18.73
C ILE A 43 -7.18 -30.86 -18.35
N PRO A 44 -6.14 -31.71 -18.50
CA PRO A 44 -6.15 -33.08 -18.00
C PRO A 44 -6.40 -33.15 -16.49
N ALA A 45 -7.25 -34.07 -16.03
CA ALA A 45 -7.57 -34.28 -14.61
C ALA A 45 -6.31 -34.48 -13.75
N ASN A 46 -5.33 -35.24 -14.26
CA ASN A 46 -4.05 -35.48 -13.59
C ASN A 46 -3.25 -34.19 -13.32
N LEU A 47 -3.37 -33.16 -14.17
CA LEU A 47 -2.69 -31.87 -13.94
C LEU A 47 -3.42 -31.03 -12.89
N VAL A 48 -4.76 -31.11 -12.84
CA VAL A 48 -5.54 -30.46 -11.78
C VAL A 48 -5.14 -31.04 -10.43
N GLU A 49 -5.10 -32.37 -10.30
CA GLU A 49 -4.68 -33.06 -9.07
C GLU A 49 -3.25 -32.69 -8.66
N ARG A 50 -2.30 -32.66 -9.61
CA ARG A 50 -0.91 -32.25 -9.33
C ARG A 50 -0.80 -30.80 -8.88
N SER A 51 -1.59 -29.89 -9.44
CA SER A 51 -1.61 -28.47 -9.03
C SER A 51 -2.23 -28.21 -7.65
N LEU A 52 -3.00 -29.18 -7.15
CA LEU A 52 -3.61 -29.13 -5.80
C LEU A 52 -2.63 -29.60 -4.73
N VAL A 53 -1.67 -30.45 -5.08
CA VAL A 53 -0.51 -30.78 -4.24
C VAL A 53 0.42 -29.56 -4.24
N ASN A 54 0.79 -29.06 -3.07
CA ASN A 54 1.64 -27.87 -2.97
C ASN A 54 2.93 -28.09 -3.78
N ALA A 55 3.20 -27.24 -4.78
CA ALA A 55 4.48 -27.22 -5.45
C ALA A 55 5.55 -26.79 -4.43
N GLU A 56 6.43 -27.71 -4.05
CA GLU A 56 7.48 -27.46 -3.05
C GLU A 56 8.66 -26.65 -3.62
N THR A 57 8.77 -26.54 -4.95
CA THR A 57 9.91 -25.87 -5.60
C THR A 57 9.45 -24.98 -6.76
N VAL A 58 9.83 -23.70 -6.69
CA VAL A 58 9.73 -22.75 -7.81
C VAL A 58 10.93 -22.97 -8.72
N LYS A 59 10.70 -23.16 -10.02
CA LYS A 59 11.78 -23.26 -11.00
C LYS A 59 12.00 -21.90 -11.65
N LEU A 60 13.23 -21.42 -11.62
CA LEU A 60 13.65 -20.18 -12.28
C LEU A 60 14.45 -20.54 -13.53
N LEU A 61 13.97 -20.09 -14.69
CA LEU A 61 14.66 -20.22 -15.96
C LEU A 61 15.36 -18.90 -16.27
N GLN A 62 16.68 -18.92 -16.40
CA GLN A 62 17.45 -17.76 -16.80
C GLN A 62 17.26 -17.52 -18.31
N LEU A 63 16.88 -16.29 -18.68
CA LEU A 63 16.76 -15.86 -20.07
C LEU A 63 18.01 -15.04 -20.46
N PRO A 64 18.21 -14.69 -21.74
CA PRO A 64 19.27 -13.75 -22.11
C PRO A 64 19.14 -12.39 -21.40
N THR A 65 17.90 -11.99 -21.12
CA THR A 65 17.54 -10.81 -20.33
C THR A 65 16.53 -11.22 -19.24
N GLY A 66 16.94 -11.14 -17.98
CA GLY A 66 16.08 -11.45 -16.83
C GLY A 66 15.75 -12.94 -16.63
N TYR A 67 14.61 -13.21 -15.98
CA TYR A 67 14.21 -14.57 -15.57
C TYR A 67 12.76 -14.87 -15.93
N SER A 68 12.47 -16.13 -16.27
CA SER A 68 11.12 -16.67 -16.37
C SER A 68 10.83 -17.59 -15.18
N LEU A 69 9.67 -17.39 -14.57
CA LEU A 69 9.22 -18.10 -13.39
C LEU A 69 8.29 -19.26 -13.78
N GLU A 70 8.65 -20.48 -13.41
CA GLU A 70 7.78 -21.66 -13.49
C GLU A 70 7.34 -22.06 -12.08
N ASN A 71 6.23 -21.46 -11.63
CA ASN A 71 5.66 -21.73 -10.31
C ASN A 71 4.83 -23.01 -10.24
N ASP A 72 4.13 -23.36 -11.33
CA ASP A 72 3.14 -24.43 -11.31
C ASP A 72 3.00 -25.07 -12.69
N THR A 73 2.97 -26.40 -12.71
CA THR A 73 2.73 -27.21 -13.92
C THR A 73 1.46 -26.81 -14.66
N LEU A 74 0.40 -26.43 -13.94
CA LEU A 74 -0.87 -26.03 -14.55
C LEU A 74 -0.74 -24.68 -15.27
N LEU A 75 -0.10 -23.71 -14.62
CA LEU A 75 0.11 -22.37 -15.20
C LEU A 75 1.04 -22.45 -16.41
N SER A 76 2.12 -23.24 -16.33
CA SER A 76 3.02 -23.48 -17.45
C SER A 76 2.32 -24.17 -18.62
N PHE A 77 1.43 -25.14 -18.36
CA PHE A 77 0.62 -25.78 -19.40
C PHE A 77 -0.31 -24.77 -20.10
N LEU A 78 -1.03 -23.95 -19.34
CA LEU A 78 -1.90 -22.92 -19.91
C LEU A 78 -1.11 -21.87 -20.68
N LYS A 79 0.04 -21.44 -20.18
CA LYS A 79 0.95 -20.52 -20.88
C LYS A 79 1.42 -21.11 -22.21
N SER A 80 1.89 -22.35 -22.22
CA SER A 80 2.27 -23.08 -23.45
C SER A 80 1.12 -23.15 -24.47
N LYS A 81 -0.11 -23.41 -24.01
CA LYS A 81 -1.29 -23.40 -24.88
C LYS A 81 -1.57 -22.01 -25.44
N ILE A 82 -1.47 -20.96 -24.63
CA ILE A 82 -1.65 -19.58 -25.10
C ILE A 82 -0.56 -19.23 -26.13
N ASP A 83 0.70 -19.51 -25.82
CA ASP A 83 1.84 -19.25 -26.69
C ASP A 83 1.71 -19.97 -28.04
N SER A 84 1.20 -21.22 -28.06
CA SER A 84 0.93 -21.93 -29.31
C SER A 84 -0.15 -21.27 -30.18
N HIS A 85 -1.12 -20.58 -29.56
CA HIS A 85 -2.18 -19.85 -30.26
C HIS A 85 -1.75 -18.43 -30.66
N THR A 86 -0.80 -17.82 -29.95
CA THR A 86 -0.32 -16.45 -30.23
C THR A 86 0.83 -16.40 -31.24
N ARG A 87 1.54 -17.52 -31.48
CA ARG A 87 2.61 -17.67 -32.49
C ARG A 87 2.16 -17.48 -33.95
N GLY A 88 0.89 -17.19 -34.22
CA GLY A 88 0.38 -16.78 -35.54
C GLY A 88 -0.26 -15.39 -35.54
N GLY A 89 0.27 -14.45 -36.33
CA GLY A 89 -0.35 -13.13 -36.60
C GLY A 89 -0.35 -12.13 -35.42
N LYS A 90 -1.45 -11.36 -35.26
CA LYS A 90 -1.65 -10.29 -34.23
C LYS A 90 -1.38 -10.73 -32.76
N GLY A 91 -1.25 -12.03 -32.48
CA GLY A 91 -0.87 -12.54 -31.16
C GLY A 91 0.59 -12.21 -30.78
N ASN A 92 1.48 -12.10 -31.75
CA ASN A 92 2.88 -11.71 -31.52
C ASN A 92 2.98 -10.25 -31.02
N ASP A 93 2.16 -9.35 -31.59
CA ASP A 93 2.09 -7.96 -31.17
C ASP A 93 1.57 -7.79 -29.74
N TRP A 94 0.70 -8.69 -29.28
CA TRP A 94 0.22 -8.70 -27.90
C TRP A 94 1.32 -9.19 -26.95
N ALA A 95 2.01 -10.28 -27.28
CA ALA A 95 3.10 -10.80 -26.47
C ALA A 95 4.24 -9.77 -26.32
N ASN A 96 4.57 -9.04 -27.39
CA ASN A 96 5.57 -7.97 -27.36
C ASN A 96 5.17 -6.79 -26.46
N ARG A 97 3.87 -6.48 -26.36
CA ARG A 97 3.35 -5.42 -25.48
C ARG A 97 3.27 -5.84 -24.01
N ASN A 98 3.23 -7.14 -23.74
CA ASN A 98 3.02 -7.71 -22.41
C ASN A 98 4.16 -8.70 -22.09
N PRO A 99 5.36 -8.21 -21.72
CA PRO A 99 6.53 -9.06 -21.51
C PRO A 99 6.37 -10.04 -20.34
N ASN A 100 5.63 -9.65 -19.29
CA ASN A 100 5.42 -10.45 -18.09
C ASN A 100 3.92 -10.61 -17.79
N PRO A 101 3.18 -11.46 -18.54
CA PRO A 101 1.76 -11.66 -18.32
C PRO A 101 1.46 -12.75 -17.28
N ALA A 102 0.38 -12.53 -16.53
CA ALA A 102 -0.13 -13.43 -15.49
C ALA A 102 -1.64 -13.63 -15.62
N PHE A 103 -2.16 -14.67 -14.97
CA PHE A 103 -3.59 -14.99 -14.96
C PHE A 103 -4.32 -14.16 -13.90
N CYS A 104 -5.50 -13.67 -14.26
CA CYS A 104 -6.35 -12.93 -13.35
C CYS A 104 -7.84 -13.15 -13.62
N PHE A 105 -8.66 -13.06 -12.56
CA PHE A 105 -10.11 -13.03 -12.68
C PHE A 105 -10.57 -11.59 -12.70
N ARG A 106 -11.25 -11.19 -13.78
CA ARG A 106 -11.90 -9.90 -13.90
C ARG A 106 -13.32 -9.96 -13.34
N PHE A 107 -13.61 -9.02 -12.45
CA PHE A 107 -14.92 -8.73 -11.87
C PHE A 107 -15.26 -7.27 -12.20
N TYR A 108 -15.89 -7.05 -13.34
CA TYR A 108 -16.22 -5.71 -13.81
C TYR A 108 -14.99 -4.78 -13.98
N ASP A 109 -14.76 -3.89 -13.02
CA ASP A 109 -13.64 -2.94 -12.92
C ASP A 109 -12.50 -3.47 -12.02
N ARG A 110 -12.76 -4.51 -11.21
CA ARG A 110 -11.82 -5.16 -10.32
C ARG A 110 -11.10 -6.32 -11.00
N VAL A 111 -9.84 -6.49 -10.64
CA VAL A 111 -8.99 -7.61 -11.07
C VAL A 111 -8.46 -8.35 -9.83
N GLU A 112 -8.52 -9.68 -9.87
CA GLU A 112 -7.89 -10.54 -8.88
C GLU A 112 -6.85 -11.45 -9.51
N TRP A 113 -5.59 -11.31 -9.09
CA TRP A 113 -4.48 -12.12 -9.61
C TRP A 113 -4.49 -13.55 -9.05
N ALA A 114 -4.29 -14.52 -9.94
CA ALA A 114 -4.18 -15.94 -9.63
C ALA A 114 -2.76 -16.43 -9.94
N LEU A 115 -1.85 -16.32 -8.96
CA LEU A 115 -0.42 -16.62 -9.15
C LEU A 115 -0.04 -18.10 -8.93
N GLY A 116 -0.94 -18.93 -8.40
CA GLY A 116 -0.74 -20.37 -8.19
C GLY A 116 -1.88 -21.20 -8.77
N GLY A 117 -1.59 -22.45 -9.17
CA GLY A 117 -2.58 -23.35 -9.76
C GLY A 117 -3.66 -23.74 -8.77
N LYS A 118 -3.34 -24.02 -7.50
CA LYS A 118 -4.35 -24.24 -6.45
C LYS A 118 -5.34 -23.07 -6.32
N SER A 119 -4.84 -21.82 -6.31
CA SER A 119 -5.72 -20.65 -6.29
C SER A 119 -6.54 -20.53 -7.57
N LEU A 120 -5.93 -20.76 -8.73
CA LEU A 120 -6.60 -20.71 -10.02
C LEU A 120 -7.75 -21.72 -10.10
N VAL A 121 -7.50 -22.96 -9.68
CA VAL A 121 -8.52 -24.03 -9.66
C VAL A 121 -9.66 -23.63 -8.72
N LEU A 122 -9.38 -23.32 -7.45
CA LEU A 122 -10.41 -22.95 -6.48
C LEU A 122 -11.25 -21.74 -6.92
N GLN A 123 -10.58 -20.68 -7.39
CA GLN A 123 -11.25 -19.46 -7.87
C GLN A 123 -12.05 -19.72 -9.14
N SER A 124 -11.56 -20.54 -10.07
CA SER A 124 -12.29 -20.90 -11.29
C SER A 124 -13.60 -21.64 -10.99
N GLN A 125 -13.64 -22.45 -9.92
CA GLN A 125 -14.86 -23.13 -9.48
C GLN A 125 -15.84 -22.16 -8.82
N LEU A 126 -15.34 -21.27 -7.96
CA LEU A 126 -16.18 -20.36 -7.17
C LEU A 126 -16.72 -19.16 -7.98
N TYR A 127 -15.95 -18.69 -8.97
CA TYR A 127 -16.23 -17.44 -9.69
C TYR A 127 -16.75 -17.65 -11.11
N ARG A 128 -17.06 -18.90 -11.48
CA ARG A 128 -17.40 -19.30 -12.85
C ARG A 128 -18.46 -18.41 -13.52
N GLU A 129 -19.54 -18.15 -12.80
CA GLU A 129 -20.68 -17.40 -13.33
C GLU A 129 -20.44 -15.88 -13.29
N LYS A 130 -19.56 -15.43 -12.39
CA LYS A 130 -19.42 -14.01 -12.02
C LYS A 130 -18.19 -13.33 -12.61
N SER A 131 -17.23 -14.09 -13.14
CA SER A 131 -15.92 -13.56 -13.56
C SER A 131 -15.48 -14.08 -14.91
N CYS A 132 -14.59 -13.33 -15.55
CA CYS A 132 -13.86 -13.76 -16.73
C CYS A 132 -12.40 -14.02 -16.36
N LEU A 133 -11.89 -15.21 -16.70
CA LEU A 133 -10.46 -15.49 -16.59
C LEU A 133 -9.73 -14.85 -17.76
N GLU A 134 -8.77 -13.99 -17.43
CA GLU A 134 -7.99 -13.24 -18.41
C GLU A 134 -6.50 -13.45 -18.22
N TYR A 135 -5.76 -13.26 -19.31
CA TYR A 135 -4.30 -13.19 -19.31
C TYR A 135 -3.89 -11.74 -19.56
N ARG A 136 -3.22 -11.12 -18.57
CA ARG A 136 -2.93 -9.67 -18.50
C ARG A 136 -1.48 -9.43 -18.11
N GLN A 137 -0.88 -8.34 -18.59
CA GLN A 137 0.41 -7.86 -18.07
C GLN A 137 0.32 -7.61 -16.58
N LEU A 138 1.27 -8.16 -15.84
CA LEU A 138 1.33 -7.96 -14.41
C LEU A 138 1.69 -6.49 -14.09
N PRO A 139 0.83 -5.75 -13.37
CA PRO A 139 1.09 -4.37 -13.02
C PRO A 139 2.15 -4.30 -11.93
N SER A 140 3.10 -3.40 -12.11
CA SER A 140 4.13 -3.05 -11.14
C SER A 140 4.26 -1.53 -11.08
N ILE A 141 4.88 -1.01 -10.01
CA ILE A 141 5.21 0.42 -9.98
C ILE A 141 6.31 0.64 -11.04
N PRO A 142 6.06 1.48 -12.05
CA PRO A 142 7.02 1.67 -13.13
C PRO A 142 8.30 2.33 -12.62
N LEU A 143 9.44 1.93 -13.19
CA LEU A 143 10.75 2.54 -12.91
C LEU A 143 10.88 3.93 -13.53
N TYR A 144 10.14 4.20 -14.60
CA TYR A 144 10.15 5.50 -15.28
C TYR A 144 8.71 5.90 -15.60
N LEU A 145 8.39 7.17 -15.36
CA LEU A 145 7.15 7.79 -15.81
C LEU A 145 7.46 8.80 -16.90
N ARG A 146 6.50 9.08 -17.78
CA ARG A 146 6.62 10.18 -18.74
C ARG A 146 5.82 11.36 -18.22
N ASP A 147 6.41 12.53 -18.19
CA ASP A 147 5.68 13.74 -17.84
C ASP A 147 4.67 14.11 -18.95
N SER A 148 3.84 15.13 -18.71
CA SER A 148 2.95 15.72 -19.72
C SER A 148 3.70 16.18 -20.98
N GLU A 149 4.96 16.60 -20.82
CA GLU A 149 5.88 17.00 -21.90
C GLU A 149 6.62 15.80 -22.55
N GLY A 150 6.36 14.58 -22.11
CA GLY A 150 6.99 13.36 -22.63
C GLY A 150 8.37 13.03 -22.04
N LYS A 151 8.92 13.88 -21.17
CA LYS A 151 10.21 13.65 -20.48
C LYS A 151 10.14 12.45 -19.53
N ALA A 152 11.14 11.58 -19.57
CA ALA A 152 11.23 10.44 -18.65
C ALA A 152 11.68 10.89 -17.26
N VAL A 153 10.85 10.65 -16.24
CA VAL A 153 11.11 10.87 -14.82
C VAL A 153 11.43 9.51 -14.19
N PRO A 154 12.69 9.26 -13.78
CA PRO A 154 13.06 8.01 -13.11
C PRO A 154 12.46 7.95 -11.71
N ARG A 155 12.20 6.74 -11.22
CA ARG A 155 11.78 6.48 -9.85
C ARG A 155 12.97 6.73 -8.91
N PRO A 156 12.91 7.74 -8.03
CA PRO A 156 13.99 8.01 -7.09
C PRO A 156 14.04 6.95 -5.99
N PHE A 157 15.24 6.61 -5.49
CA PHE A 157 15.36 5.80 -4.26
C PHE A 157 14.75 6.53 -3.04
N SER A 158 14.38 5.77 -2.02
CA SER A 158 13.98 6.33 -0.73
C SER A 158 15.15 7.05 -0.03
N ILE A 159 14.84 8.09 0.73
CA ILE A 159 15.78 8.79 1.62
C ILE A 159 15.38 8.58 3.08
N GLU A 160 16.37 8.34 3.93
CA GLU A 160 16.19 8.21 5.37
C GLU A 160 17.38 8.78 6.14
N GLY A 161 17.15 9.26 7.36
CA GLY A 161 18.18 9.88 8.17
C GLY A 161 17.65 10.68 9.36
N PHE A 162 18.56 11.12 10.21
CA PHE A 162 18.23 11.94 11.36
C PHE A 162 18.17 13.41 10.96
N LEU A 163 17.10 14.10 11.35
CA LEU A 163 16.93 15.54 11.15
C LEU A 163 16.40 16.17 12.43
N ALA A 164 16.80 17.42 12.68
CA ALA A 164 16.26 18.22 13.76
C ALA A 164 15.06 19.04 13.28
N ARG A 165 13.90 18.82 13.90
CA ARG A 165 12.70 19.59 13.62
C ARG A 165 12.62 20.82 14.52
N VAL A 166 12.43 21.97 13.88
CA VAL A 166 12.37 23.29 14.51
C VAL A 166 10.92 23.77 14.70
N THR A 167 9.97 23.19 13.98
CA THR A 167 8.55 23.59 14.07
C THR A 167 7.70 22.62 14.88
N SER A 168 6.80 23.19 15.69
CA SER A 168 5.76 22.46 16.41
C SER A 168 4.65 21.92 15.50
N THR A 169 3.69 21.19 16.08
CA THR A 169 2.49 20.69 15.38
C THR A 169 1.64 21.77 14.71
N SER A 170 1.74 23.01 15.17
CA SER A 170 1.04 24.16 14.56
C SER A 170 1.92 24.95 13.60
N GLY A 171 3.08 24.42 13.20
CA GLY A 171 4.04 25.13 12.34
C GLY A 171 4.77 26.28 13.03
N LYS A 172 4.63 26.44 14.36
CA LYS A 172 5.28 27.53 15.11
C LYS A 172 6.65 27.08 15.62
N GLU A 173 7.64 27.96 15.51
CA GLU A 173 9.00 27.75 16.05
C GLU A 173 9.08 27.89 17.57
N ILE A 174 8.26 28.79 18.14
CA ILE A 174 8.20 29.02 19.59
C ILE A 174 6.93 28.37 20.13
N SER A 175 7.07 27.52 21.14
CA SER A 175 5.97 26.95 21.91
C SER A 175 6.14 27.31 23.37
N LYS A 176 5.15 28.00 23.96
CA LYS A 176 5.17 28.41 25.39
C LYS A 176 6.50 29.09 25.78
N LEU A 177 6.94 30.07 24.99
CA LEU A 177 8.19 30.85 25.18
C LEU A 177 9.50 30.03 25.04
N ARG A 178 9.44 28.75 24.68
CA ARG A 178 10.62 27.90 24.41
C ARG A 178 10.77 27.65 22.91
N ALA A 179 12.00 27.74 22.43
CA ALA A 179 12.41 27.31 21.09
C ALA A 179 12.13 25.81 20.95
N PHE A 180 11.38 25.42 19.92
CA PHE A 180 11.05 24.03 19.68
C PHE A 180 12.20 23.37 18.91
N TYR A 181 12.83 22.37 19.51
CA TYR A 181 13.89 21.62 18.86
C TYR A 181 13.76 20.14 19.22
N LYS A 182 13.63 19.26 18.21
CA LYS A 182 13.56 17.81 18.41
C LYS A 182 14.28 17.06 17.30
N ILE A 183 15.26 16.25 17.65
CA ILE A 183 15.89 15.30 16.72
C ILE A 183 14.96 14.11 16.53
N GLN A 184 14.69 13.78 15.27
CA GLN A 184 13.81 12.71 14.87
C GLN A 184 14.43 11.95 13.70
N TYR A 185 14.10 10.68 13.60
CA TYR A 185 14.46 9.88 12.43
C TYR A 185 13.37 10.02 11.39
N PHE A 186 13.74 10.41 10.18
CA PHE A 186 12.85 10.55 9.03
C PHE A 186 13.14 9.44 8.03
N CYS A 187 12.10 8.84 7.44
CA CYS A 187 12.24 7.86 6.38
C CYS A 187 11.11 8.01 5.36
N THR A 188 11.45 7.96 4.08
CA THR A 188 10.44 7.93 3.01
C THR A 188 10.12 6.50 2.63
N SER A 189 8.84 6.16 2.55
CA SER A 189 8.37 4.93 1.93
C SER A 189 7.22 5.29 1.00
N GLU A 190 7.40 4.99 -0.28
CA GLU A 190 6.47 5.38 -1.34
C GLU A 190 6.16 6.88 -1.31
N SER A 191 4.89 7.27 -1.40
CA SER A 191 4.45 8.67 -1.39
C SER A 191 4.40 9.31 0.01
N ILE A 192 5.04 8.71 1.03
CA ILE A 192 4.91 9.15 2.42
C ILE A 192 6.29 9.35 3.07
N LEU A 193 6.47 10.50 3.74
CA LEU A 193 7.60 10.77 4.63
C LEU A 193 7.17 10.51 6.08
N PHE A 194 7.64 9.41 6.66
CA PHE A 194 7.42 9.08 8.07
C PHE A 194 8.49 9.72 8.95
N PHE A 195 8.14 9.98 10.21
CA PHE A 195 9.13 10.30 11.21
C PHE A 195 8.81 9.68 12.58
N SER A 196 9.86 9.29 13.29
CA SER A 196 9.79 8.60 14.57
C SER A 196 10.58 9.34 15.65
N SER A 197 10.82 8.68 16.78
CA SER A 197 11.69 9.20 17.84
C SER A 197 13.14 8.87 17.51
N ILE A 198 14.10 9.68 17.96
CA ILE A 198 15.54 9.37 17.78
C ILE A 198 15.90 7.93 18.18
N PHE A 199 15.47 7.48 19.36
CA PHE A 199 15.75 6.12 19.87
C PHE A 199 15.05 4.97 19.13
N ARG A 200 14.12 5.28 18.21
CA ARG A 200 13.44 4.27 17.39
C ARG A 200 14.03 4.18 15.99
N GLY A 201 14.82 5.18 15.57
CA GLY A 201 15.47 5.20 14.27
C GLY A 201 16.61 4.19 14.19
N ILE A 202 16.55 3.31 13.20
CA ILE A 202 17.63 2.37 12.88
C ILE A 202 18.02 2.65 11.43
N PRO A 203 19.17 3.31 11.19
CA PRO A 203 19.63 3.61 9.85
C PRO A 203 20.08 2.34 9.10
N PRO A 204 20.13 2.39 7.76
CA PRO A 204 20.64 1.30 6.96
C PRO A 204 22.15 1.15 7.17
N SER A 205 22.66 -0.08 7.09
CA SER A 205 24.09 -0.35 7.20
C SER A 205 24.53 -1.47 6.26
N PRO A 206 25.83 -1.56 5.91
CA PRO A 206 26.38 -2.70 5.18
C PRO A 206 26.09 -4.01 5.92
N HIS A 207 25.52 -4.99 5.22
CA HIS A 207 25.09 -6.28 5.77
C HIS A 207 24.23 -6.19 7.04
N ASN A 208 23.53 -5.07 7.22
CA ASN A 208 22.65 -4.80 8.36
C ASN A 208 23.31 -4.94 9.73
N LYS A 209 24.63 -4.70 9.83
CA LYS A 209 25.40 -4.84 11.08
C LYS A 209 24.82 -4.03 12.24
N LEU A 210 24.15 -2.91 11.98
CA LEU A 210 23.51 -2.09 13.04
C LEU A 210 22.31 -2.77 13.73
N LEU A 211 21.73 -3.82 13.13
CA LEU A 211 20.71 -4.64 13.75
C LEU A 211 21.28 -5.64 14.75
N GLU A 212 22.57 -5.95 14.67
CA GLU A 212 23.22 -6.94 15.52
C GLU A 212 23.50 -6.36 16.91
N LYS A 213 23.23 -7.16 17.97
CA LYS A 213 23.36 -6.71 19.36
C LYS A 213 24.82 -6.58 19.82
N ASN A 214 25.75 -7.29 19.18
CA ASN A 214 27.13 -7.48 19.67
C ASN A 214 28.18 -6.62 18.94
N VAL A 215 27.77 -5.65 18.12
CA VAL A 215 28.70 -4.88 17.28
C VAL A 215 28.88 -3.47 17.82
N GLU A 216 30.14 -3.02 17.87
CA GLU A 216 30.49 -1.62 18.18
C GLU A 216 29.97 -0.69 17.07
N LYS A 217 28.88 0.01 17.37
CA LYS A 217 28.17 0.87 16.40
C LYS A 217 28.99 2.07 15.96
N GLU A 218 29.82 2.62 16.84
CA GLU A 218 30.66 3.80 16.55
C GLU A 218 31.67 3.52 15.44
N SER A 219 32.36 2.37 15.52
CA SER A 219 33.33 1.92 14.52
C SER A 219 32.71 1.77 13.13
N ILE A 220 31.46 1.29 13.04
CA ILE A 220 30.73 1.21 11.77
C ILE A 220 30.35 2.60 11.26
N CYS A 221 29.78 3.44 12.12
CA CYS A 221 29.33 4.77 11.73
C CYS A 221 30.48 5.63 11.18
N ASN A 222 31.68 5.50 11.73
CA ASN A 222 32.86 6.24 11.27
C ASN A 222 33.36 5.81 9.89
N LEU A 223 33.05 4.59 9.45
CA LEU A 223 33.44 4.08 8.14
C LEU A 223 32.43 4.43 7.04
N LEU A 224 31.24 4.91 7.40
CA LEU A 224 30.18 5.17 6.43
C LEU A 224 30.31 6.56 5.79
N PRO A 225 30.04 6.68 4.48
CA PRO A 225 29.95 7.98 3.83
C PRO A 225 28.75 8.78 4.36
N ALA A 226 28.77 10.10 4.18
CA ALA A 226 27.68 11.00 4.58
C ALA A 226 26.33 10.65 3.91
N VAL A 227 26.38 10.11 2.69
CA VAL A 227 25.22 9.56 1.98
C VAL A 227 25.55 8.13 1.59
N TYR A 228 24.74 7.19 2.10
CA TYR A 228 24.90 5.76 1.85
C TYR A 228 23.68 5.24 1.09
N VAL A 229 23.90 4.74 -0.13
CA VAL A 229 22.85 4.16 -0.97
C VAL A 229 22.80 2.66 -0.69
N LYS A 230 21.66 2.19 -0.18
CA LYS A 230 21.39 0.76 0.03
C LYS A 230 20.32 0.30 -0.96
N ASN A 231 20.72 -0.44 -1.98
CA ASN A 231 19.79 -1.19 -2.82
C ASN A 231 19.90 -2.68 -2.48
N SER A 232 18.84 -3.26 -1.91
CA SER A 232 18.84 -4.71 -1.66
C SER A 232 18.75 -5.49 -2.96
N TYR A 233 18.19 -4.91 -4.04
CA TYR A 233 17.93 -5.64 -5.27
C TYR A 233 18.69 -5.04 -6.45
N GLU A 234 20.00 -5.24 -6.46
CA GLU A 234 20.87 -4.78 -7.54
C GLU A 234 20.74 -5.69 -8.77
N VAL A 235 20.61 -5.05 -9.92
CA VAL A 235 20.39 -5.68 -11.22
C VAL A 235 21.57 -5.29 -12.11
N ASP A 236 22.09 -6.24 -12.87
CA ASP A 236 23.21 -6.03 -13.81
C ASP A 236 22.75 -5.42 -15.14
N GLU A 237 23.69 -5.20 -16.06
CA GLU A 237 23.43 -4.65 -17.39
C GLU A 237 22.51 -5.53 -18.26
N ASN A 238 22.32 -6.81 -17.91
CA ASN A 238 21.49 -7.79 -18.62
C ASN A 238 20.17 -8.08 -17.89
N ASP A 239 19.73 -7.18 -17.00
CA ASP A 239 18.53 -7.33 -16.16
C ASP A 239 18.53 -8.57 -15.25
N HIS A 240 19.71 -9.10 -14.95
CA HIS A 240 19.88 -10.19 -14.01
C HIS A 240 20.20 -9.69 -12.62
N PHE A 241 19.53 -10.32 -11.67
CA PHE A 241 19.71 -10.13 -10.25
C PHE A 241 21.08 -10.64 -9.77
N ALA A 242 21.89 -9.78 -9.16
CA ALA A 242 23.22 -10.15 -8.68
C ALA A 242 23.17 -11.30 -7.65
N GLY A 243 22.24 -11.23 -6.69
CA GLY A 243 22.11 -12.22 -5.62
C GLY A 243 21.62 -13.61 -6.04
N LEU A 244 21.16 -13.79 -7.29
CA LEU A 244 20.70 -15.09 -7.80
C LEU A 244 21.83 -15.93 -8.41
N ARG A 245 22.95 -15.28 -8.77
CA ARG A 245 24.12 -15.96 -9.34
C ARG A 245 25.01 -16.59 -8.28
N ASP A 246 24.99 -16.03 -7.07
CA ASP A 246 25.85 -16.48 -5.99
C ASP A 246 25.31 -17.75 -5.35
N THR A 247 26.21 -18.66 -4.98
CA THR A 247 25.92 -19.86 -4.16
C THR A 247 25.43 -19.54 -2.75
N ALA A 248 25.33 -18.25 -2.39
CA ALA A 248 24.95 -17.72 -1.10
C ALA A 248 23.54 -17.07 -1.10
N PHE A 249 22.62 -17.56 -1.95
CA PHE A 249 21.25 -17.07 -2.04
C PHE A 249 20.56 -16.94 -0.66
N ASP A 250 20.72 -17.94 0.20
CA ASP A 250 20.14 -17.93 1.56
C ASP A 250 20.66 -16.76 2.42
N GLY A 251 21.95 -16.42 2.28
CA GLY A 251 22.55 -15.30 2.99
C GLY A 251 21.97 -13.96 2.53
N PHE A 252 21.84 -13.81 1.21
CA PHE A 252 21.24 -12.64 0.58
C PHE A 252 19.75 -12.48 0.95
N GLU A 253 18.97 -13.56 0.89
CA GLU A 253 17.54 -13.56 1.26
C GLU A 253 17.35 -13.13 2.71
N ASN A 254 18.18 -13.67 3.62
CA ASN A 254 18.17 -13.28 5.02
C ASN A 254 18.52 -11.80 5.23
N GLU A 255 19.45 -11.25 4.45
CA GLU A 255 19.79 -9.82 4.50
C GLU A 255 18.63 -8.95 4.01
N ALA A 256 18.01 -9.31 2.88
CA ALA A 256 16.86 -8.59 2.33
C ALA A 256 15.65 -8.62 3.29
N LEU A 257 15.39 -9.78 3.93
CA LEU A 257 14.32 -9.95 4.90
C LEU A 257 14.55 -9.12 6.17
N LYS A 258 15.81 -9.06 6.66
CA LYS A 258 16.20 -8.19 7.78
C LYS A 258 15.99 -6.71 7.45
N GLU A 259 16.36 -6.27 6.25
CA GLU A 259 16.11 -4.88 5.82
C GLU A 259 14.62 -4.56 5.67
N TYR A 260 13.85 -5.49 5.12
CA TYR A 260 12.41 -5.37 5.03
C TYR A 260 11.78 -5.20 6.42
N SER A 261 12.20 -6.04 7.37
CA SER A 261 11.77 -5.99 8.76
C SER A 261 12.16 -4.67 9.43
N ARG A 262 13.38 -4.16 9.18
CA ARG A 262 13.83 -2.85 9.67
C ARG A 262 12.94 -1.72 9.16
N LYS A 263 12.69 -1.66 7.85
CA LYS A 263 11.82 -0.64 7.24
C LYS A 263 10.40 -0.71 7.80
N LEU A 264 9.85 -1.91 7.96
CA LEU A 264 8.55 -2.11 8.59
C LEU A 264 8.51 -1.59 10.02
N GLN A 265 9.53 -1.87 10.84
CA GLN A 265 9.64 -1.35 12.21
C GLN A 265 9.66 0.18 12.26
N GLN A 266 10.35 0.83 11.30
CA GLN A 266 10.35 2.30 11.21
C GLN A 266 8.95 2.87 10.93
N ILE A 267 8.20 2.25 10.03
CA ILE A 267 6.86 2.69 9.64
C ILE A 267 5.85 2.46 10.77
N VAL A 268 5.86 1.28 11.39
CA VAL A 268 5.00 0.95 12.54
C VAL A 268 5.34 1.86 13.74
N GLY A 269 6.62 2.14 13.96
CA GLY A 269 7.12 3.02 15.01
C GLY A 269 6.92 4.53 14.77
N ALA A 270 6.44 4.92 13.58
CA ALA A 270 6.28 6.31 13.20
C ALA A 270 5.25 7.06 14.08
N LYS A 271 5.65 8.24 14.56
CA LYS A 271 4.81 9.14 15.38
C LYS A 271 3.95 10.07 14.53
N GLY A 272 4.43 10.39 13.33
CA GLY A 272 3.69 11.20 12.36
C GLY A 272 4.24 10.99 10.95
N MET A 273 3.57 11.62 10.00
CA MET A 273 3.93 11.53 8.59
C MET A 273 3.54 12.78 7.81
N VAL A 274 4.14 12.94 6.63
CA VAL A 274 3.81 13.96 5.65
C VAL A 274 3.49 13.26 4.32
N ASP A 275 2.36 13.60 3.70
CA ASP A 275 2.05 13.11 2.34
C ASP A 275 2.88 13.91 1.33
N LEU A 276 3.74 13.23 0.58
CA LEU A 276 4.65 13.85 -0.39
C LEU A 276 3.90 14.50 -1.55
N CYS A 277 2.69 14.03 -1.86
CA CYS A 277 1.87 14.64 -2.90
C CYS A 277 1.24 15.97 -2.46
N MET A 278 1.18 16.25 -1.15
CA MET A 278 0.71 17.51 -0.60
C MET A 278 1.80 18.57 -0.47
N ILE A 279 3.06 18.23 -0.76
CA ILE A 279 4.18 19.16 -0.77
C ILE A 279 4.02 20.10 -1.97
N SER A 280 4.11 21.40 -1.74
CA SER A 280 4.21 22.40 -2.81
C SER A 280 5.65 22.51 -3.29
N THR A 281 6.55 22.85 -2.37
CA THR A 281 7.97 23.10 -2.67
C THR A 281 8.84 22.70 -1.48
N VAL A 282 10.03 22.18 -1.77
CA VAL A 282 11.10 21.97 -0.78
C VAL A 282 12.25 22.90 -1.14
N ARG A 283 12.67 23.76 -0.20
CA ARG A 283 13.72 24.76 -0.45
C ARG A 283 14.73 24.86 0.70
N PRO A 284 16.02 25.10 0.41
CA PRO A 284 16.98 25.45 1.44
C PRO A 284 16.62 26.80 2.07
N ILE A 285 16.99 27.00 3.33
CA ILE A 285 16.80 28.26 4.04
C ILE A 285 18.14 28.74 4.58
N PRO A 286 18.51 30.02 4.39
CA PRO A 286 19.74 30.55 4.97
C PRO A 286 19.71 30.51 6.50
N ALA A 287 20.90 30.43 7.09
CA ALA A 287 21.12 30.39 8.53
C ALA A 287 20.46 31.56 9.27
N ASP A 288 20.44 32.76 8.68
CA ASP A 288 19.88 34.00 9.25
C ASP A 288 18.38 33.91 9.55
N SER A 289 17.68 32.99 8.88
CA SER A 289 16.25 32.77 9.09
C SER A 289 15.93 32.01 10.39
N PHE A 290 16.94 31.36 10.99
CA PHE A 290 16.79 30.56 12.19
C PHE A 290 17.15 31.39 13.42
N GLN A 291 16.38 31.19 14.50
CA GLN A 291 16.75 31.77 15.79
C GLN A 291 18.09 31.21 16.27
N SER A 292 18.94 32.06 16.85
CA SER A 292 20.26 31.68 17.37
C SER A 292 20.20 30.50 18.36
N ARG A 293 19.09 30.36 19.11
CA ARG A 293 18.86 29.22 20.00
C ARG A 293 18.74 27.88 19.27
N HIS A 294 18.14 27.85 18.09
CA HIS A 294 18.05 26.61 17.30
C HIS A 294 19.42 26.18 16.78
N LEU A 295 20.23 27.15 16.32
CA LEU A 295 21.60 26.91 15.90
C LEU A 295 22.47 26.44 17.07
N TYR A 296 22.31 27.03 18.25
CA TYR A 296 22.98 26.55 19.47
C TYR A 296 22.60 25.09 19.80
N PHE A 297 21.31 24.73 19.77
CA PHE A 297 20.89 23.34 20.01
C PHE A 297 21.40 22.37 18.95
N GLN A 298 21.53 22.82 17.71
CA GLN A 298 22.14 22.04 16.63
C GLN A 298 23.60 21.72 16.97
N LEU A 299 24.42 22.73 17.26
CA LEU A 299 25.83 22.54 17.58
C LEU A 299 26.03 21.66 18.82
N TYR A 300 25.24 21.89 19.86
CA TYR A 300 25.34 21.14 21.10
C TYR A 300 24.96 19.66 20.94
N LEU A 301 23.88 19.36 20.22
CA LEU A 301 23.37 17.98 20.13
C LEU A 301 24.05 17.13 19.04
N TRP A 302 24.59 17.75 17.99
CA TRP A 302 25.24 17.02 16.89
C TRP A 302 26.77 16.96 17.02
N TYR A 303 27.39 18.01 17.57
CA TYR A 303 28.85 18.15 17.61
C TYR A 303 29.41 18.23 19.04
N SER A 304 28.56 18.15 20.07
CA SER A 304 28.94 18.27 21.48
C SER A 304 29.74 19.55 21.78
N SER A 305 29.58 20.59 20.95
CA SER A 305 30.30 21.85 21.07
C SER A 305 29.41 22.89 21.76
N ALA A 306 29.97 23.58 22.76
CA ALA A 306 29.32 24.66 23.48
C ALA A 306 29.57 26.05 22.84
N THR A 307 30.48 26.13 21.85
CA THR A 307 30.84 27.36 21.16
C THR A 307 30.17 27.45 19.79
N THR A 308 29.78 28.65 19.36
CA THR A 308 29.27 28.89 18.01
C THR A 308 30.37 28.58 16.99
N ILE A 309 30.26 27.45 16.30
CA ILE A 309 31.14 27.13 15.17
C ILE A 309 30.66 28.00 13.99
N GLU A 310 31.52 28.88 13.48
CA GLU A 310 31.21 29.79 12.35
C GLU A 310 31.32 29.12 10.97
N ASP A 311 31.55 27.80 10.94
CA ASP A 311 31.64 27.06 9.68
C ASP A 311 30.31 27.13 8.91
N ALA A 312 30.36 27.77 7.74
CA ALA A 312 29.24 27.92 6.82
C ALA A 312 28.65 26.56 6.40
N THR A 313 29.45 25.49 6.39
CA THR A 313 28.98 24.14 6.01
C THR A 313 28.07 23.51 7.06
N ILE A 314 28.20 23.91 8.32
CA ILE A 314 27.40 23.41 9.46
C ILE A 314 26.21 24.33 9.73
N THR A 315 26.41 25.64 9.62
CA THR A 315 25.37 26.64 9.91
C THR A 315 24.32 26.72 8.79
N ASP A 316 24.70 26.55 7.53
CA ASP A 316 23.79 26.52 6.37
C ASP A 316 23.19 25.13 6.11
N SER A 317 22.62 24.51 7.14
CA SER A 317 22.09 23.13 7.09
C SER A 317 20.57 23.03 7.12
N GLY A 318 19.87 24.17 7.09
CA GLY A 318 18.42 24.23 7.20
C GLY A 318 17.67 24.21 5.88
N PHE A 319 16.51 23.54 5.87
CA PHE A 319 15.57 23.56 4.74
C PHE A 319 14.12 23.56 5.24
N GLU A 320 13.19 23.98 4.37
CA GLU A 320 11.76 23.91 4.64
C GLU A 320 10.99 23.11 3.61
N ILE A 321 9.94 22.47 4.12
CA ILE A 321 8.90 21.80 3.34
C ILE A 321 7.64 22.65 3.48
N GLU A 322 7.18 23.21 2.37
CA GLU A 322 5.90 23.93 2.29
C GLU A 322 4.84 23.02 1.68
N LEU A 323 3.69 22.90 2.35
CA LEU A 323 2.54 22.14 1.87
C LEU A 323 1.56 23.03 1.11
N ILE A 324 0.70 22.43 0.28
CA ILE A 324 -0.35 23.12 -0.51
C ILE A 324 -1.31 23.94 0.39
N ASN A 325 -1.51 23.53 1.64
CA ASN A 325 -2.34 24.26 2.60
C ASN A 325 -1.64 25.50 3.22
N GLY A 326 -0.45 25.86 2.75
CA GLY A 326 0.37 26.97 3.25
C GLY A 326 1.12 26.70 4.56
N SER A 327 1.01 25.49 5.11
CA SER A 327 1.75 25.12 6.33
C SER A 327 3.19 24.72 6.02
N ARG A 328 4.11 25.05 6.93
CA ARG A 328 5.56 24.88 6.74
C ARG A 328 6.19 24.03 7.83
N ILE A 329 7.11 23.15 7.44
CA ILE A 329 8.01 22.44 8.34
C ILE A 329 9.42 22.94 8.09
N LYS A 330 10.08 23.45 9.13
CA LYS A 330 11.52 23.75 9.08
C LYS A 330 12.30 22.61 9.73
N LEU A 331 13.30 22.12 9.00
CA LEU A 331 14.18 21.02 9.39
C LEU A 331 15.63 21.49 9.29
N LEU A 332 16.48 20.96 10.16
CA LEU A 332 17.93 21.15 10.17
C LEU A 332 18.58 19.79 9.96
N ALA A 333 19.42 19.70 8.92
CA ALA A 333 20.29 18.55 8.69
C ALA A 333 21.61 18.71 9.46
N PRO A 334 22.41 17.66 9.64
CA PRO A 334 23.72 17.78 10.29
C PRO A 334 24.69 18.68 9.52
N LEU A 335 24.69 18.55 8.19
CA LEU A 335 25.62 19.17 7.25
C LEU A 335 24.86 19.74 6.04
N ARG A 336 25.46 20.75 5.38
CA ARG A 336 24.95 21.32 4.12
C ARG A 336 24.83 20.29 3.01
N ALA A 337 25.80 19.39 2.84
CA ALA A 337 25.73 18.33 1.84
C ALA A 337 24.51 17.41 2.05
N THR A 338 24.22 17.05 3.31
CA THR A 338 23.04 16.26 3.66
C THR A 338 21.74 17.03 3.40
N ARG A 339 21.71 18.33 3.71
CA ARG A 339 20.57 19.21 3.38
C ARG A 339 20.28 19.19 1.88
N ASP A 340 21.31 19.39 1.06
CA ASP A 340 21.17 19.49 -0.39
C ASP A 340 20.64 18.17 -0.98
N GLU A 341 21.12 17.03 -0.47
CA GLU A 341 20.57 15.71 -0.81
C GLU A 341 19.10 15.58 -0.39
N TRP A 342 18.73 15.98 0.84
CA TRP A 342 17.32 15.97 1.27
C TRP A 342 16.42 16.83 0.38
N VAL A 343 16.86 18.01 0.00
CA VAL A 343 16.09 18.92 -0.86
C VAL A 343 15.93 18.33 -2.26
N ALA A 344 17.01 17.85 -2.87
CA ALA A 344 16.97 17.25 -4.21
C ALA A 344 16.03 16.03 -4.24
N ARG A 345 16.25 15.07 -3.34
CA ARG A 345 15.53 13.79 -3.34
C ARG A 345 14.06 13.93 -2.97
N LEU A 346 13.71 14.84 -2.05
CA LEU A 346 12.30 15.09 -1.71
C LEU A 346 11.55 15.76 -2.87
N ASN A 347 12.19 16.64 -3.63
CA ASN A 347 11.59 17.23 -4.84
C ASN A 347 11.38 16.16 -5.92
N ASP A 348 12.37 15.29 -6.16
CA ASP A 348 12.26 14.17 -7.10
C ASP A 348 11.14 13.19 -6.69
N LEU A 349 11.09 12.84 -5.40
CA LEU A 349 10.04 11.96 -4.88
C LEU A 349 8.66 12.62 -5.00
N SER A 350 8.52 13.89 -4.64
CA SER A 350 7.24 14.60 -4.72
C SER A 350 6.73 14.68 -6.17
N THR A 351 7.59 15.02 -7.12
CA THR A 351 7.23 15.09 -8.55
C THR A 351 6.81 13.73 -9.10
N PHE A 352 7.62 12.68 -8.86
CA PHE A 352 7.32 11.33 -9.30
C PHE A 352 5.98 10.82 -8.73
N TRP A 353 5.74 10.94 -7.43
CA TRP A 353 4.52 10.42 -6.79
C TRP A 353 3.27 11.21 -7.14
N LYS A 354 3.36 12.53 -7.39
CA LYS A 354 2.25 13.32 -7.92
C LYS A 354 1.85 12.84 -9.32
N LEU A 355 2.83 12.67 -10.20
CA LEU A 355 2.61 12.17 -11.56
C LEU A 355 2.02 10.75 -11.54
N TYR A 356 2.56 9.86 -10.70
CA TYR A 356 2.03 8.51 -10.52
C TYR A 356 0.57 8.51 -10.05
N ARG A 357 0.25 9.31 -9.02
CA ARG A 357 -1.11 9.39 -8.46
C ARG A 357 -2.12 9.99 -9.46
N ALA A 358 -1.68 10.95 -10.27
CA ALA A 358 -2.49 11.51 -11.35
C ALA A 358 -2.83 10.45 -12.41
N ARG A 359 -1.82 9.70 -12.88
CA ARG A 359 -2.01 8.60 -13.85
C ARG A 359 -2.92 7.49 -13.34
N LEU A 360 -2.82 7.12 -12.06
CA LEU A 360 -3.73 6.14 -11.47
C LEU A 360 -5.18 6.64 -11.46
N THR A 361 -5.39 7.92 -11.15
CA THR A 361 -6.72 8.54 -11.12
C THR A 361 -7.30 8.65 -12.53
N GLU A 362 -6.49 9.01 -13.51
CA GLU A 362 -6.84 9.02 -14.93
C GLU A 362 -7.22 7.63 -15.44
N ALA A 363 -6.41 6.60 -15.14
CA ALA A 363 -6.70 5.23 -15.52
C ALA A 363 -8.02 4.72 -14.92
N GLN A 364 -8.33 5.09 -13.67
CA GLN A 364 -9.61 4.79 -13.03
C GLN A 364 -10.78 5.49 -13.74
N ALA A 365 -10.63 6.78 -14.08
CA ALA A 365 -11.65 7.53 -14.78
C ALA A 365 -11.90 6.98 -16.20
N ASN A 366 -10.84 6.66 -16.95
CA ASN A 366 -10.92 6.12 -18.30
C ASN A 366 -11.58 4.72 -18.31
N SER A 367 -11.25 3.86 -17.34
CA SER A 367 -11.93 2.56 -17.18
C SER A 367 -13.42 2.73 -16.92
N LYS A 368 -13.81 3.69 -16.06
CA LYS A 368 -15.23 3.99 -15.81
C LYS A 368 -15.94 4.48 -17.08
N VAL A 369 -15.36 5.44 -17.80
CA VAL A 369 -15.94 5.98 -19.04
C VAL A 369 -16.09 4.90 -20.10
N SER A 370 -15.05 4.09 -20.34
CA SER A 370 -15.11 2.97 -21.29
C SER A 370 -16.20 1.97 -20.94
N ASN A 371 -16.39 1.66 -19.65
CA ASN A 371 -17.46 0.75 -19.22
C ASN A 371 -18.86 1.33 -19.42
N MET A 372 -19.07 2.62 -19.10
CA MET A 372 -20.33 3.29 -19.36
C MET A 372 -20.68 3.30 -20.85
N GLU A 373 -19.70 3.52 -21.73
CA GLU A 373 -19.88 3.50 -23.18
C GLU A 373 -20.17 2.09 -23.72
N HIS A 374 -19.36 1.10 -23.32
CA HIS A 374 -19.48 -0.28 -23.81
C HIS A 374 -20.80 -0.95 -23.38
N LEU A 375 -21.20 -0.72 -22.13
CA LEU A 375 -22.39 -1.34 -21.53
C LEU A 375 -23.63 -0.46 -21.63
N ARG A 376 -23.49 0.77 -22.15
CA ARG A 376 -24.56 1.78 -22.27
C ARG A 376 -25.26 2.02 -20.94
N LEU A 377 -24.47 2.14 -19.88
CA LEU A 377 -24.95 2.38 -18.52
C LEU A 377 -24.96 3.87 -18.21
N GLU A 378 -25.96 4.31 -17.47
CA GLU A 378 -25.96 5.63 -16.85
C GLU A 378 -24.98 5.67 -15.67
N ASP A 379 -24.44 6.85 -15.37
CA ASP A 379 -23.44 7.06 -14.31
C ASP A 379 -23.89 6.53 -12.94
N PHE A 380 -25.17 6.73 -12.59
CA PHE A 380 -25.73 6.25 -11.32
C PHE A 380 -25.79 4.72 -11.26
N VAL A 381 -26.19 4.08 -12.36
CA VAL A 381 -26.29 2.62 -12.47
C VAL A 381 -24.91 1.98 -12.42
N ASP A 382 -23.95 2.52 -13.19
CA ASP A 382 -22.55 2.09 -13.15
C ASP A 382 -21.96 2.21 -11.74
N SER A 383 -22.17 3.36 -11.10
CA SER A 383 -21.59 3.66 -9.78
C SER A 383 -22.15 2.76 -8.67
N ASN A 384 -23.42 2.35 -8.77
CA ASN A 384 -24.09 1.51 -7.77
C ASN A 384 -24.24 0.04 -8.19
N LEU A 385 -23.49 -0.40 -9.20
CA LEU A 385 -23.48 -1.80 -9.61
C LEU A 385 -22.93 -2.68 -8.47
N SER A 386 -23.69 -3.72 -8.12
CA SER A 386 -23.32 -4.72 -7.11
C SER A 386 -22.96 -6.05 -7.78
N PHE A 387 -21.99 -6.76 -7.23
CA PHE A 387 -21.45 -8.00 -7.81
C PHE A 387 -22.27 -9.25 -7.43
N GLY A 388 -23.59 -9.13 -7.55
CA GLY A 388 -24.56 -10.20 -7.33
C GLY A 388 -24.70 -11.15 -8.54
N PRO A 389 -25.43 -12.28 -8.37
CA PRO A 389 -25.77 -13.18 -9.48
C PRO A 389 -26.60 -12.50 -10.58
N ASP A 390 -27.26 -11.38 -10.28
CA ASP A 390 -28.07 -10.59 -11.23
C ASP A 390 -27.28 -9.51 -11.98
N SER A 391 -25.95 -9.52 -11.91
CA SER A 391 -25.11 -8.50 -12.58
C SER A 391 -25.06 -8.72 -14.09
N LEU A 392 -25.86 -7.93 -14.82
CA LEU A 392 -25.88 -7.85 -16.28
C LEU A 392 -24.46 -7.61 -16.84
N GLU A 393 -24.09 -8.45 -17.82
CA GLU A 393 -22.97 -8.29 -18.78
C GLU A 393 -21.57 -7.93 -18.24
N VAL A 394 -21.16 -8.51 -17.10
CA VAL A 394 -19.76 -8.42 -16.62
C VAL A 394 -18.74 -8.85 -17.70
N LYS A 395 -19.12 -9.70 -18.66
CA LYS A 395 -18.21 -10.21 -19.70
C LYS A 395 -17.61 -9.12 -20.60
N ASN A 396 -18.36 -8.05 -20.88
CA ASN A 396 -17.95 -7.01 -21.83
C ASN A 396 -17.26 -5.81 -21.17
N SER A 397 -17.12 -5.81 -19.85
CA SER A 397 -16.46 -4.71 -19.14
C SER A 397 -14.93 -4.71 -19.32
N VAL A 398 -14.34 -3.54 -19.14
CA VAL A 398 -12.91 -3.28 -19.12
C VAL A 398 -12.49 -2.95 -17.69
N ALA A 399 -11.62 -3.78 -17.12
CA ALA A 399 -11.03 -3.53 -15.81
C ALA A 399 -9.75 -2.69 -15.89
N ASN A 400 -9.48 -1.97 -14.81
CA ASN A 400 -8.30 -1.12 -14.70
C ASN A 400 -7.04 -1.95 -14.38
N ASP A 401 -6.11 -1.97 -15.33
CA ASP A 401 -4.84 -2.69 -15.20
C ASP A 401 -3.90 -2.10 -14.15
N SER A 402 -3.91 -0.77 -13.97
CA SER A 402 -2.89 -0.07 -13.18
C SER A 402 -3.20 0.01 -11.69
N ALA A 403 -4.48 -0.08 -11.31
CA ALA A 403 -4.89 0.10 -9.92
C ALA A 403 -4.60 -1.12 -9.05
N PHE A 404 -4.78 -2.34 -9.55
CA PHE A 404 -4.66 -3.58 -8.77
C PHE A 404 -3.25 -4.18 -8.89
N ASN A 405 -2.29 -3.55 -8.20
CA ASN A 405 -0.88 -3.96 -8.22
C ASN A 405 -0.62 -5.27 -7.45
N ILE A 406 0.43 -6.01 -7.82
CA ILE A 406 0.92 -7.21 -7.15
C ILE A 406 1.64 -6.93 -5.81
N LEU A 407 1.89 -5.67 -5.42
CA LEU A 407 2.70 -5.33 -4.23
C LEU A 407 2.34 -6.12 -2.97
N GLY A 408 1.04 -6.36 -2.72
CA GLY A 408 0.56 -7.15 -1.58
C GLY A 408 0.94 -8.64 -1.63
N LEU A 409 1.14 -9.19 -2.83
CA LEU A 409 1.56 -10.57 -3.04
C LEU A 409 3.09 -10.70 -3.11
N SER A 410 3.79 -9.73 -3.70
CA SER A 410 5.25 -9.75 -3.87
C SER A 410 6.03 -9.17 -2.68
N MET A 411 5.38 -8.41 -1.80
CA MET A 411 6.00 -7.69 -0.68
C MET A 411 7.19 -6.81 -1.08
N SER A 412 7.20 -6.26 -2.30
CA SER A 412 8.30 -5.42 -2.78
C SER A 412 8.42 -4.08 -2.04
N THR A 413 7.36 -3.65 -1.34
CA THR A 413 7.32 -2.43 -0.54
C THR A 413 6.69 -2.70 0.82
N CYS A 414 7.00 -1.85 1.82
CA CYS A 414 6.45 -1.96 3.17
C CYS A 414 5.10 -1.23 3.34
N VAL A 415 4.72 -0.40 2.37
CA VAL A 415 3.40 0.23 2.28
C VAL A 415 2.66 -0.47 1.17
N LEU A 416 1.56 -1.14 1.49
CA LEU A 416 0.82 -1.96 0.52
C LEU A 416 -0.31 -1.16 -0.11
N CYS A 417 -0.94 -0.31 0.70
CA CYS A 417 -2.02 0.57 0.28
C CYS A 417 -1.99 1.81 1.18
N SER A 418 -2.23 2.99 0.62
CA SER A 418 -2.36 4.21 1.41
C SER A 418 -3.33 5.19 0.76
N GLY A 419 -4.00 6.00 1.58
CA GLY A 419 -5.00 6.92 1.07
C GLY A 419 -5.84 7.56 2.16
N TYR A 420 -6.75 8.43 1.73
CA TYR A 420 -7.68 9.11 2.62
C TYR A 420 -8.93 8.25 2.81
N LEU A 421 -9.25 7.93 4.06
CA LEU A 421 -10.48 7.23 4.40
C LEU A 421 -11.27 8.01 5.44
N TYR A 422 -12.57 7.86 5.39
CA TYR A 422 -13.48 8.41 6.38
C TYR A 422 -13.85 7.32 7.36
N GLN A 423 -13.57 7.52 8.64
CA GLN A 423 -13.85 6.54 9.67
C GLN A 423 -14.93 7.05 10.62
N LYS A 424 -15.78 6.11 11.03
CA LYS A 424 -16.82 6.32 12.05
C LYS A 424 -16.51 5.49 13.30
N GLN A 425 -16.66 6.08 14.49
CA GLN A 425 -16.36 5.40 15.76
C GLN A 425 -17.59 4.73 16.38
N LYS A 426 -18.77 5.32 16.20
CA LYS A 426 -20.08 4.86 16.71
C LYS A 426 -21.11 4.86 15.59
N LYS A 427 -22.10 3.96 15.63
CA LYS A 427 -23.18 3.89 14.62
C LYS A 427 -23.91 5.20 14.35
N HIS A 428 -24.04 6.12 15.31
CA HIS A 428 -24.68 7.43 15.09
C HIS A 428 -23.69 8.61 14.98
N SER A 429 -22.38 8.35 14.98
CA SER A 429 -21.37 9.41 14.83
C SER A 429 -21.17 9.83 13.38
N ASN A 430 -20.64 11.04 13.17
CA ASN A 430 -20.26 11.52 11.85
C ASN A 430 -18.94 10.88 11.40
N PHE A 431 -18.80 10.75 10.08
CA PHE A 431 -17.55 10.34 9.45
C PHE A 431 -16.48 11.41 9.63
N SER A 432 -15.32 11.01 10.14
CA SER A 432 -14.14 11.88 10.26
C SER A 432 -13.08 11.42 9.27
N ARG A 433 -12.45 12.37 8.58
CA ARG A 433 -11.42 12.08 7.57
C ARG A 433 -10.08 11.79 8.26
N TYR A 434 -9.46 10.68 7.87
CA TYR A 434 -8.14 10.24 8.30
C TYR A 434 -7.28 9.89 7.08
N TYR A 435 -5.98 9.82 7.29
CA TYR A 435 -5.09 9.15 6.34
C TYR A 435 -4.75 7.77 6.89
N VAL A 436 -4.98 6.75 6.08
CA VAL A 436 -4.80 5.35 6.47
C VAL A 436 -3.68 4.75 5.63
N VAL A 437 -2.83 3.96 6.29
CA VAL A 437 -1.72 3.24 5.68
C VAL A 437 -1.87 1.77 6.03
N LEU A 438 -1.94 0.92 5.01
CA LEU A 438 -1.85 -0.52 5.16
C LEU A 438 -0.38 -0.92 5.04
N CYS A 439 0.12 -1.53 6.12
CA CYS A 439 1.43 -2.16 6.15
C CYS A 439 1.25 -3.65 6.42
N PRO A 440 2.26 -4.47 6.13
CA PRO A 440 2.30 -5.87 6.51
C PRO A 440 1.87 -6.08 7.97
N GLY A 441 0.67 -6.64 8.17
CA GLY A 441 0.11 -6.94 9.50
C GLY A 441 -0.53 -5.82 10.28
N TYR A 442 -0.41 -4.57 9.84
CA TYR A 442 -0.92 -3.42 10.58
C TYR A 442 -1.62 -2.41 9.69
N LEU A 443 -2.76 -1.93 10.17
CA LEU A 443 -3.46 -0.78 9.63
C LEU A 443 -3.21 0.44 10.52
N LEU A 444 -2.58 1.43 9.92
CA LEU A 444 -1.97 2.59 10.55
C LEU A 444 -2.81 3.83 10.23
N ILE A 445 -3.48 4.41 11.24
CA ILE A 445 -4.39 5.55 11.07
C ILE A 445 -3.76 6.82 11.60
N PHE A 446 -3.83 7.88 10.81
CA PHE A 446 -3.30 9.20 11.14
C PHE A 446 -4.38 10.30 11.06
N SER A 447 -4.36 11.21 12.04
CA SER A 447 -5.27 12.36 12.08
C SER A 447 -4.75 13.50 11.22
N LEU A 448 -5.64 14.09 10.43
CA LEU A 448 -5.31 15.13 9.45
C LEU A 448 -5.22 16.53 10.05
N PHE A 449 -6.00 16.81 11.08
CA PHE A 449 -6.14 18.13 11.66
C PHE A 449 -6.28 18.03 13.17
N ARG A 450 -5.84 19.09 13.86
CA ARG A 450 -6.13 19.29 15.27
C ARG A 450 -7.17 20.39 15.43
N ARG A 451 -8.23 20.10 16.17
CA ARG A 451 -9.21 21.12 16.57
C ARG A 451 -8.70 21.87 17.80
N SER A 452 -8.94 23.16 17.82
CA SER A 452 -8.74 23.98 19.01
C SER A 452 -9.68 23.50 20.12
N LYS A 453 -9.15 23.29 21.34
CA LYS A 453 -9.99 22.90 22.49
C LYS A 453 -10.96 24.00 22.93
N VAL A 454 -10.61 25.26 22.64
CA VAL A 454 -11.41 26.44 23.04
C VAL A 454 -12.39 26.82 21.94
N THR A 455 -11.90 26.98 20.70
CA THR A 455 -12.72 27.51 19.59
C THR A 455 -13.34 26.43 18.70
N GLY A 456 -12.93 25.16 18.83
CA GLY A 456 -13.39 24.08 17.94
C GLY A 456 -12.92 24.18 16.48
N VAL A 457 -12.30 25.30 16.09
CA VAL A 457 -11.79 25.58 14.74
C VAL A 457 -10.63 24.67 14.39
N TRP A 458 -10.58 24.30 13.11
CA TRP A 458 -9.56 23.45 12.52
C TRP A 458 -8.27 24.24 12.38
N LYS A 459 -7.15 23.66 12.85
CA LYS A 459 -5.83 24.26 12.65
C LYS A 459 -5.13 23.55 11.51
N ALA A 460 -4.56 24.33 10.59
CA ALA A 460 -3.63 23.82 9.60
C ALA A 460 -2.44 23.18 10.33
N THR A 461 -2.25 21.88 10.13
CA THR A 461 -1.13 21.13 10.67
C THR A 461 -0.20 20.75 9.53
N PRO A 462 1.12 20.91 9.71
CA PRO A 462 2.07 20.65 8.64
C PRO A 462 2.40 19.16 8.48
N TYR A 463 1.93 18.30 9.38
CA TYR A 463 2.05 16.86 9.28
C TYR A 463 0.86 16.18 9.97
N PHE A 464 0.68 14.89 9.69
CA PHE A 464 -0.37 14.07 10.26
C PHE A 464 0.17 13.25 11.44
N GLU A 465 -0.57 13.20 12.52
CA GLU A 465 -0.16 12.50 13.74
C GLU A 465 -0.76 11.10 13.82
N ARG A 466 0.01 10.16 14.37
CA ARG A 466 -0.46 8.81 14.65
C ARG A 466 -1.68 8.87 15.57
N TYR A 467 -2.81 8.37 15.08
CA TYR A 467 -4.06 8.29 15.83
C TYR A 467 -4.27 6.90 16.43
N MET A 468 -4.14 5.85 15.63
CA MET A 468 -4.41 4.46 16.04
C MET A 468 -3.62 3.46 15.20
N THR A 469 -3.31 2.32 15.78
CA THR A 469 -2.73 1.15 15.09
C THR A 469 -3.62 -0.06 15.31
N ILE A 470 -4.08 -0.68 14.23
CA ILE A 470 -4.94 -1.85 14.23
C ILE A 470 -4.13 -3.05 13.72
N PRO A 471 -3.93 -4.12 14.51
CA PRO A 471 -3.36 -5.37 14.00
C PRO A 471 -4.39 -6.08 13.10
N ILE A 472 -3.92 -6.65 11.99
CA ILE A 472 -4.79 -7.27 10.97
C ILE A 472 -5.02 -8.77 11.23
N SER A 473 -4.16 -9.42 12.02
CA SER A 473 -4.14 -10.88 12.26
C SER A 473 -5.52 -11.50 12.57
N ASP A 474 -6.33 -10.85 13.42
CA ASP A 474 -7.62 -11.37 13.89
C ASP A 474 -8.83 -10.56 13.40
N CYS A 475 -8.72 -9.96 12.20
CA CYS A 475 -9.78 -9.12 11.66
C CYS A 475 -10.55 -9.78 10.50
N TYR A 476 -11.84 -9.48 10.42
CA TYR A 476 -12.70 -9.88 9.30
C TYR A 476 -13.16 -8.63 8.57
N VAL A 477 -13.04 -8.65 7.25
CA VAL A 477 -13.44 -7.55 6.36
C VAL A 477 -14.67 -7.95 5.58
N TYR A 478 -15.66 -7.06 5.52
CA TYR A 478 -16.84 -7.20 4.68
C TYR A 478 -17.25 -5.84 4.10
N SER A 479 -17.90 -5.88 2.95
CA SER A 479 -18.31 -4.72 2.15
C SER A 479 -19.78 -4.84 1.69
N GLU A 480 -20.26 -3.83 0.95
CA GLU A 480 -21.56 -3.82 0.26
C GLU A 480 -22.76 -3.91 1.22
N SER A 481 -23.80 -4.66 0.85
CA SER A 481 -25.07 -4.79 1.58
C SER A 481 -24.86 -5.19 3.05
N SER A 482 -23.81 -5.95 3.36
CA SER A 482 -23.47 -6.33 4.73
C SER A 482 -23.08 -5.15 5.62
N THR A 483 -22.57 -4.06 5.04
CA THR A 483 -22.20 -2.83 5.76
C THR A 483 -23.38 -1.93 6.04
N GLN A 484 -24.48 -2.08 5.29
CA GLN A 484 -25.71 -1.30 5.48
C GLN A 484 -26.24 -1.43 6.91
N LEU A 485 -26.09 -2.61 7.52
CA LEU A 485 -26.49 -2.88 8.91
C LEU A 485 -25.72 -2.04 9.94
N ASP A 486 -24.49 -1.64 9.62
CA ASP A 486 -23.63 -0.83 10.50
C ASP A 486 -23.87 0.67 10.32
N LEU A 487 -24.56 1.07 9.25
CA LEU A 487 -24.98 2.44 9.00
C LEU A 487 -26.33 2.72 9.68
N VAL A 488 -26.62 4.01 9.89
CA VAL A 488 -27.95 4.43 10.34
C VAL A 488 -28.87 4.26 9.15
N ALA A 489 -29.97 3.53 9.32
CA ALA A 489 -30.99 3.44 8.28
C ALA A 489 -31.47 4.86 7.95
N SER A 490 -31.40 5.24 6.67
CA SER A 490 -32.03 6.48 6.23
C SER A 490 -33.52 6.33 6.50
N GLN A 491 -34.08 7.22 7.32
CA GLN A 491 -35.51 7.22 7.62
C GLN A 491 -36.35 7.57 6.39
N ASN A 492 -35.72 8.11 5.34
CA ASN A 492 -36.35 8.37 4.06
C ASN A 492 -36.13 7.15 3.16
N ILE A 493 -37.20 6.36 2.96
CA ILE A 493 -37.29 5.44 1.84
C ILE A 493 -37.38 6.32 0.59
N LYS A 494 -36.31 6.34 -0.20
CA LYS A 494 -36.26 7.14 -1.43
C LYS A 494 -37.23 6.53 -2.45
N ASN A 495 -37.97 7.39 -3.15
CA ASN A 495 -38.77 6.92 -4.27
C ASN A 495 -37.86 6.42 -5.41
N PRO A 496 -38.31 5.49 -6.26
CA PRO A 496 -37.56 5.12 -7.46
C PRO A 496 -37.22 6.36 -8.30
N GLY A 497 -35.94 6.61 -8.56
CA GLY A 497 -35.44 7.80 -9.27
C GLY A 497 -34.97 8.94 -8.37
N GLU A 498 -35.24 8.90 -7.07
CA GLU A 498 -34.68 9.84 -6.09
C GLU A 498 -33.26 9.37 -5.70
N CYS A 499 -32.25 9.96 -6.33
CA CYS A 499 -30.84 9.63 -6.11
C CYS A 499 -30.14 10.66 -5.21
N ASP A 500 -29.09 10.26 -4.49
CA ASP A 500 -28.25 11.26 -3.83
C ASP A 500 -27.54 12.12 -4.88
N LEU A 501 -27.39 13.41 -4.59
CA LEU A 501 -26.67 14.32 -5.48
C LEU A 501 -25.21 13.84 -5.66
N PRO A 502 -24.69 13.86 -6.90
CA PRO A 502 -23.32 13.46 -7.17
C PRO A 502 -22.36 14.42 -6.45
N ARG A 503 -21.31 13.85 -5.84
CA ARG A 503 -20.29 14.60 -5.12
C ARG A 503 -19.06 14.78 -6.00
N LEU A 504 -18.49 15.98 -5.96
CA LEU A 504 -17.25 16.32 -6.64
C LEU A 504 -16.11 16.39 -5.62
N HIS A 505 -15.03 15.65 -5.87
CA HIS A 505 -13.83 15.66 -5.04
C HIS A 505 -12.77 16.64 -5.61
N PRO A 506 -11.81 17.11 -4.80
CA PRO A 506 -10.82 18.11 -5.23
C PRO A 506 -9.90 17.68 -6.38
N ASP A 507 -9.77 16.37 -6.60
CA ASP A 507 -9.03 15.75 -7.69
C ASP A 507 -9.85 15.68 -9.00
N GLY A 508 -11.08 16.18 -9.01
CA GLY A 508 -12.00 16.14 -10.14
C GLY A 508 -12.84 14.86 -10.21
N TRP A 509 -12.69 13.92 -9.27
CA TRP A 509 -13.48 12.70 -9.27
C TRP A 509 -14.95 12.99 -8.96
N LYS A 510 -15.86 12.39 -9.75
CA LYS A 510 -17.31 12.48 -9.54
C LYS A 510 -17.83 11.15 -8.98
N SER A 511 -18.48 11.21 -7.82
CA SER A 511 -19.04 10.05 -7.13
C SER A 511 -20.56 10.19 -7.01
N SER A 512 -21.33 9.32 -7.68
CA SER A 512 -22.80 9.19 -7.57
C SER A 512 -23.21 7.93 -6.78
N GLU A 513 -22.26 7.27 -6.13
CA GLU A 513 -22.49 6.08 -5.32
C GLU A 513 -23.23 6.38 -4.00
N GLU A 514 -24.13 5.48 -3.64
CA GLU A 514 -24.75 5.42 -2.32
C GLU A 514 -23.69 5.16 -1.23
N ASP A 515 -24.00 5.56 0.01
CA ASP A 515 -23.01 5.51 1.09
C ASP A 515 -22.56 4.08 1.43
N TYR A 516 -23.46 3.08 1.42
CA TYR A 516 -23.07 1.69 1.70
C TYR A 516 -22.23 1.07 0.57
N MET A 517 -22.39 1.52 -0.68
CA MET A 517 -21.56 1.09 -1.80
C MET A 517 -20.11 1.61 -1.71
N ARG A 518 -19.86 2.63 -0.88
CA ARG A 518 -18.50 3.13 -0.63
C ARG A 518 -17.94 2.69 0.73
N CYS A 519 -18.73 2.00 1.53
CA CYS A 519 -18.34 1.56 2.86
C CYS A 519 -17.76 0.14 2.86
N PHE A 520 -16.81 -0.07 3.76
CA PHE A 520 -16.39 -1.38 4.20
C PHE A 520 -16.18 -1.37 5.72
N SER A 521 -16.41 -2.52 6.34
CA SER A 521 -16.32 -2.67 7.78
C SER A 521 -15.26 -3.70 8.15
N ILE A 522 -14.47 -3.38 9.16
CA ILE A 522 -13.52 -4.30 9.79
C ILE A 522 -14.08 -4.71 11.15
N TRP A 523 -14.30 -6.00 11.35
CA TRP A 523 -14.81 -6.58 12.60
C TRP A 523 -13.77 -7.42 13.31
N PHE A 524 -13.72 -7.28 14.64
CA PHE A 524 -12.84 -7.99 15.55
C PHE A 524 -13.67 -8.81 16.53
N GLY A 525 -13.59 -10.14 16.47
CA GLY A 525 -14.35 -11.01 17.38
C GLY A 525 -13.93 -10.91 18.85
N GLY A 526 -12.67 -10.54 19.14
CA GLY A 526 -12.14 -10.44 20.49
C GLY A 526 -12.30 -9.05 21.13
N LYS A 527 -12.93 -8.96 22.31
CA LYS A 527 -12.99 -7.72 23.13
C LYS A 527 -11.60 -7.16 23.50
N ARG A 528 -10.57 -8.03 23.59
CA ARG A 528 -9.20 -7.71 24.01
C ARG A 528 -8.19 -7.51 22.87
N ALA A 529 -8.50 -7.92 21.64
CA ALA A 529 -7.56 -7.88 20.50
C ALA A 529 -6.98 -6.47 20.22
N LEU A 530 -7.74 -5.41 20.55
CA LEU A 530 -7.35 -4.02 20.33
C LEU A 530 -6.72 -3.32 21.55
N ARG A 531 -6.67 -3.96 22.73
CA ARG A 531 -6.10 -3.36 23.96
C ARG A 531 -4.56 -3.40 23.97
N HIS A 532 -3.96 -4.33 23.23
CA HIS A 532 -2.52 -4.56 23.18
C HIS A 532 -1.98 -4.14 21.82
N GLY A 533 -2.01 -2.84 21.52
CA GLY A 533 -1.29 -2.31 20.36
C GLY A 533 0.22 -2.56 20.54
N ALA A 534 0.81 -3.35 19.62
CA ALA A 534 2.25 -3.60 19.48
C ALA A 534 3.00 -4.13 20.74
N ARG A 535 2.33 -4.77 21.70
CA ARG A 535 2.98 -5.33 22.91
C ARG A 535 3.43 -6.79 22.78
N ASP A 536 2.71 -7.60 22.00
CA ASP A 536 2.89 -9.06 22.01
C ASP A 536 3.84 -9.61 20.92
N LEU A 537 4.49 -8.75 20.13
CA LEU A 537 5.26 -9.18 18.94
C LEU A 537 6.78 -9.20 19.16
N GLY A 538 7.27 -9.28 20.40
CA GLY A 538 8.71 -9.45 20.67
C GLY A 538 9.60 -8.31 20.15
N LEU A 539 9.01 -7.17 19.76
CA LEU A 539 9.72 -5.91 19.61
C LEU A 539 10.15 -5.50 21.01
N ASP A 540 11.31 -5.99 21.44
CA ASP A 540 11.97 -5.60 22.68
C ASP A 540 11.81 -4.09 22.81
N PRO A 541 11.18 -3.59 23.90
CA PRO A 541 11.23 -2.18 24.19
C PRO A 541 12.69 -1.88 24.48
N ILE A 542 13.41 -1.38 23.47
CA ILE A 542 14.59 -0.57 23.71
C ILE A 542 14.09 0.61 24.53
N GLN A 543 14.19 0.42 25.84
CA GLN A 543 14.11 1.35 26.96
C GLN A 543 13.01 2.42 26.87
N GLY A 544 11.90 2.11 27.56
CA GLY A 544 11.19 3.11 28.38
C GLY A 544 10.65 4.37 27.69
N ALA A 545 9.69 4.26 26.76
CA ALA A 545 8.76 5.38 26.48
C ALA A 545 7.50 4.95 25.71
N GLY A 546 6.36 4.95 26.41
CA GLY A 546 4.97 5.02 25.91
C GLY A 546 4.65 4.44 24.53
N ALA A 547 4.19 3.18 24.50
CA ALA A 547 3.36 2.70 23.39
C ALA A 547 2.14 3.63 23.26
N ILE A 548 1.86 4.11 22.04
CA ILE A 548 0.71 4.98 21.78
C ILE A 548 -0.54 4.15 22.06
N LYS A 549 -1.24 4.47 23.17
CA LYS A 549 -2.47 3.76 23.54
C LYS A 549 -3.53 4.07 22.49
N ASN A 550 -4.06 3.03 21.85
CA ASN A 550 -5.21 3.18 20.97
C ASN A 550 -6.37 3.84 21.73
N PRO A 551 -7.10 4.79 21.11
CA PRO A 551 -8.26 5.40 21.73
C PRO A 551 -9.29 4.32 22.06
N GLY A 552 -9.75 4.28 23.31
CA GLY A 552 -10.62 3.21 23.82
C GLY A 552 -12.06 3.22 23.31
N MET A 553 -12.40 4.06 22.33
CA MET A 553 -13.76 4.33 21.88
C MET A 553 -14.05 3.60 20.56
N VAL A 554 -14.60 2.38 20.65
CA VAL A 554 -15.00 1.58 19.49
C VAL A 554 -16.39 1.00 19.71
N HIS A 555 -17.24 1.00 18.67
CA HIS A 555 -18.56 0.40 18.70
C HIS A 555 -18.49 -1.13 18.79
N MET A 556 -19.30 -1.72 19.66
CA MET A 556 -19.44 -3.16 19.79
C MET A 556 -20.64 -3.63 18.96
N ALA A 557 -20.44 -4.62 18.09
CA ALA A 557 -21.51 -5.30 17.36
C ALA A 557 -21.44 -6.81 17.57
N ARG A 558 -22.59 -7.45 17.75
CA ARG A 558 -22.70 -8.91 17.76
C ARG A 558 -22.86 -9.40 16.33
N LYS A 559 -21.90 -10.17 15.81
CA LYS A 559 -21.99 -10.84 14.51
C LYS A 559 -21.49 -12.29 14.68
N LEU A 560 -22.12 -13.23 13.98
CA LEU A 560 -21.83 -14.67 14.06
C LEU A 560 -21.86 -15.22 15.50
N GLY A 561 -22.81 -14.74 16.32
CA GLY A 561 -22.96 -15.16 17.72
C GLY A 561 -22.00 -14.48 18.71
N VAL A 562 -20.92 -13.82 18.26
CA VAL A 562 -19.87 -13.22 19.11
C VAL A 562 -19.97 -11.69 19.15
N THR A 563 -19.78 -11.09 20.33
CA THR A 563 -19.73 -9.63 20.49
C THR A 563 -18.32 -9.09 20.21
N GLY A 564 -18.17 -8.34 19.13
CA GLY A 564 -16.89 -7.84 18.64
C GLY A 564 -16.88 -6.33 18.41
N LYS A 565 -15.71 -5.77 18.11
CA LYS A 565 -15.55 -4.35 17.77
C LYS A 565 -15.67 -4.15 16.25
N VAL A 566 -16.38 -3.11 15.80
CA VAL A 566 -16.51 -2.76 14.38
C VAL A 566 -15.90 -1.39 14.11
N PHE A 567 -15.12 -1.30 13.05
CA PHE A 567 -14.72 -0.05 12.43
C PHE A 567 -15.34 0.05 11.05
N VAL A 568 -16.10 1.12 10.81
CA VAL A 568 -16.68 1.41 9.50
C VAL A 568 -15.81 2.46 8.83
N PHE A 569 -15.32 2.12 7.64
CA PHE A 569 -14.57 3.00 6.76
C PHE A 569 -15.43 3.32 5.53
N LEU A 570 -15.33 4.55 5.06
CA LEU A 570 -15.97 5.08 3.87
C LEU A 570 -14.86 5.60 2.95
N ALA A 571 -14.83 5.08 1.72
CA ALA A 571 -13.92 5.52 0.66
C ALA A 571 -14.55 6.64 -0.19
N ARG A 572 -13.76 7.28 -1.08
CA ARG A 572 -14.28 8.33 -1.98
C ARG A 572 -15.26 7.76 -3.02
N SER A 573 -14.99 6.55 -3.50
CA SER A 573 -15.69 5.85 -4.58
C SER A 573 -15.77 4.34 -4.33
N ARG A 574 -16.64 3.64 -5.08
CA ARG A 574 -16.72 2.16 -5.02
C ARG A 574 -15.39 1.53 -5.40
N GLN A 575 -14.73 2.05 -6.44
CA GLN A 575 -13.43 1.54 -6.91
C GLN A 575 -12.35 1.65 -5.83
N GLU A 576 -12.30 2.76 -5.10
CA GLU A 576 -11.36 2.92 -4.00
C GLU A 576 -11.69 1.95 -2.85
N ARG A 577 -12.97 1.76 -2.51
CA ARG A 577 -13.40 0.74 -1.54
C ARG A 577 -12.88 -0.65 -1.95
N GLU A 578 -13.11 -1.05 -3.19
CA GLU A 578 -12.67 -2.36 -3.70
C GLU A 578 -11.16 -2.52 -3.65
N PHE A 579 -10.41 -1.47 -3.99
CA PHE A 579 -8.96 -1.47 -3.85
C PHE A 579 -8.51 -1.70 -2.39
N TRP A 580 -9.13 -1.02 -1.43
CA TRP A 580 -8.85 -1.22 0.00
C TRP A 580 -9.20 -2.63 0.47
N VAL A 581 -10.40 -3.12 0.15
CA VAL A 581 -10.87 -4.45 0.55
C VAL A 581 -9.99 -5.53 -0.06
N HIS A 582 -9.60 -5.41 -1.33
CA HIS A 582 -8.72 -6.36 -2.00
C HIS A 582 -7.36 -6.46 -1.30
N ASN A 583 -6.69 -5.34 -1.05
CA ASN A 583 -5.39 -5.33 -0.38
C ASN A 583 -5.47 -5.84 1.07
N LEU A 584 -6.53 -5.50 1.81
CA LEU A 584 -6.76 -6.03 3.16
C LEU A 584 -6.97 -7.55 3.16
N LEU A 585 -7.75 -8.06 2.20
CA LEU A 585 -7.97 -9.50 2.06
C LEU A 585 -6.69 -10.23 1.65
N GLN A 586 -5.86 -9.65 0.77
CA GLN A 586 -4.55 -10.22 0.44
C GLN A 586 -3.67 -10.35 1.70
N GLU A 587 -3.60 -9.31 2.53
CA GLU A 587 -2.84 -9.36 3.77
C GLU A 587 -3.39 -10.35 4.79
N LEU A 588 -4.72 -10.40 4.97
CA LEU A 588 -5.36 -11.40 5.84
C LEU A 588 -5.04 -12.83 5.41
N ASN A 589 -5.03 -13.07 4.10
CA ASN A 589 -4.68 -14.37 3.55
C ASN A 589 -3.21 -14.72 3.79
N ARG A 590 -2.32 -13.73 3.93
CA ARG A 590 -0.90 -13.94 4.21
C ARG A 590 -0.67 -14.44 5.64
N PHE A 591 -1.28 -13.78 6.65
CA PHE A 591 -1.11 -14.17 8.07
C PHE A 591 -1.69 -15.52 8.42
N SER A 592 -2.65 -16.00 7.65
CA SER A 592 -3.25 -17.30 7.87
C SER A 592 -2.45 -18.49 7.36
N LYS A 593 -1.25 -18.24 6.81
CA LYS A 593 -0.31 -19.28 6.40
C LYS A 593 0.38 -19.96 7.58
N ASP A 594 0.42 -19.29 8.72
CA ASP A 594 0.86 -19.79 10.01
C ASP A 594 -0.36 -20.16 10.87
#